data_AF-A0A7W0W2P5-F1
#
_entry.id   AF-A0A7W0W2P5-F1
#
_cell.length_a   1.000
_cell.length_b   1.000
_cell.length_c   1.000
_cell.angle_alpha   90.00
_cell.angle_beta   90.00
_cell.angle_gamma   90.00
#
_symmetry.space_group_name_H-M   'P 1'
#
loop_
_entity.id
_entity.type
_entity.pdbx_description
1 polymer ?
#
loop_
_entity_poly.entity_id
_entity_poly.type
_entity_poly.pdbx_seq_one_letter_code
_entity_poly.pdbx_strand_id
1 'polypeptide(L)'
;MTKRMIIAALALAGVFVGLYLTLYKLGIIGELTCTIGSCETVNTSKWSTLAGIPVAAWGVLFYIDVFAIAMVGTSARLEENLAISIALVAQAAFGVIFSAWLTYLELFVIDAICIWCVGSALIVTAILIVSVLDLRERQASG
;
A
#
# COMPACT_ATOMS: atom_id res chain seq x y z
N MET A 1 -17.12 -9.32 9.86
CA MET A 1 -16.49 -8.30 8.99
C MET A 1 -16.51 -8.85 7.57
N THR A 2 -17.05 -8.11 6.61
CA THR A 2 -16.89 -8.45 5.18
C THR A 2 -15.42 -8.34 4.79
N LYS A 3 -14.94 -9.17 3.85
CA LYS A 3 -13.54 -9.15 3.37
C LYS A 3 -13.12 -7.75 2.90
N ARG A 4 -14.05 -7.00 2.30
CA ARG A 4 -13.89 -5.59 1.91
C ARG A 4 -13.60 -4.64 3.08
N MET A 5 -14.16 -4.88 4.28
CA MET A 5 -13.81 -4.10 5.48
C MET A 5 -12.39 -4.37 5.96
N ILE A 6 -11.91 -5.61 5.82
CA ILE A 6 -10.52 -5.97 6.15
C ILE A 6 -9.56 -5.24 5.21
N ILE A 7 -9.88 -5.21 3.91
CA ILE A 7 -9.11 -4.45 2.90
C ILE A 7 -9.09 -2.96 3.26
N ALA A 8 -10.23 -2.37 3.62
CA ALA A 8 -10.32 -0.98 4.03
C ALA A 8 -9.46 -0.69 5.28
N ALA A 9 -9.49 -1.55 6.29
CA ALA A 9 -8.68 -1.39 7.50
C ALA A 9 -7.17 -1.47 7.20
N LEU A 10 -6.76 -2.42 6.35
CA LEU A 10 -5.37 -2.54 5.90
C LEU A 10 -4.93 -1.32 5.08
N ALA A 11 -5.78 -0.84 4.17
CA ALA A 11 -5.51 0.36 3.39
C ALA A 11 -5.33 1.59 4.29
N LEU A 12 -6.17 1.74 5.31
CA LEU A 12 -6.04 2.81 6.29
C LEU A 12 -4.67 2.77 6.99
N ALA A 13 -4.22 1.58 7.41
CA ALA A 13 -2.88 1.40 7.99
C ALA A 13 -1.77 1.79 6.98
N GLY A 14 -1.93 1.43 5.71
CA GLY A 14 -1.03 1.84 4.62
C GLY A 14 -0.98 3.36 4.43
N VAL A 15 -2.12 4.05 4.51
CA VAL A 15 -2.20 5.52 4.49
C VAL A 15 -1.39 6.12 5.64
N PHE A 16 -1.55 5.61 6.86
CA PHE A 16 -0.79 6.11 8.01
C PHE A 16 0.72 5.95 7.83
N VAL A 17 1.17 4.78 7.35
CA VAL A 17 2.60 4.54 7.07
C VAL A 17 3.12 5.49 5.99
N GLY A 18 2.41 5.62 4.88
CA GLY A 18 2.81 6.50 3.78
C GLY A 18 2.81 7.97 4.19
N LEU A 19 1.81 8.40 4.97
CA LEU A 19 1.71 9.78 5.44
C LEU A 19 2.83 10.10 6.42
N TYR A 20 3.14 9.20 7.34
CA TYR A 20 4.26 9.34 8.26
C TYR A 20 5.58 9.52 7.50
N LEU A 21 5.87 8.67 6.51
CA LEU A 21 7.09 8.82 5.71
C LEU A 21 7.11 10.11 4.86
N THR A 22 5.95 10.54 4.37
CA THR A 22 5.81 11.78 3.58
C THR A 22 6.07 13.00 4.44
N LEU A 23 5.48 13.07 5.63
CA LEU A 23 5.67 14.19 6.57
C LEU A 23 7.13 14.31 7.00
N TYR A 24 7.85 13.19 7.14
CA TYR A 24 9.29 13.19 7.41
C TYR A 24 10.09 13.75 6.24
N LYS A 25 9.80 13.31 5.01
CA LYS A 25 10.48 13.86 3.82
C LYS A 25 10.25 15.36 3.65
N LEU A 26 9.08 15.85 4.06
CA LEU A 26 8.73 17.28 4.04
C LEU A 26 9.37 18.08 5.19
N GLY A 27 10.08 17.43 6.12
CA GLY A 27 10.72 18.08 7.26
C GLY A 27 9.75 18.53 8.34
N ILE A 28 8.51 18.04 8.33
CA ILE A 28 7.47 18.39 9.33
C ILE A 28 7.71 17.62 10.64
N ILE A 29 8.23 16.40 10.54
CA ILE A 29 8.67 15.58 11.67
C ILE A 29 10.18 15.41 11.59
N GLY A 30 10.87 15.79 12.65
CA GLY A 30 12.35 15.88 12.69
C GLY A 30 13.07 14.56 12.89
N GLU A 31 12.39 13.52 13.38
CA GLU A 31 12.99 12.20 13.62
C GLU A 31 12.13 11.09 13.04
N LEU A 32 12.76 10.15 12.36
CA LEU A 32 12.13 8.95 11.87
C LEU A 32 12.39 7.80 12.85
N THR A 33 11.33 7.25 13.44
CA THR A 33 11.48 6.06 14.30
C THR A 33 11.79 4.86 13.42
N CYS A 34 13.04 4.41 13.43
CA CYS A 34 13.42 3.14 12.83
C CYS A 34 14.15 2.25 13.82
N THR A 35 13.45 1.19 14.25
CA THR A 35 13.97 0.19 15.18
C THR A 35 15.02 -0.71 14.53
N ILE A 36 14.89 -0.99 13.22
CA ILE A 36 15.77 -1.88 12.46
C ILE A 36 15.96 -1.31 11.05
N GLY A 37 17.22 -1.18 10.61
CA GLY A 37 17.58 -0.70 9.27
C GLY A 37 17.86 0.81 9.19
N SER A 38 18.15 1.30 7.98
CA SER A 38 18.57 2.69 7.70
C SER A 38 17.51 3.42 6.88
N CYS A 39 16.33 3.60 7.48
CA CYS A 39 15.18 4.22 6.82
C CYS A 39 15.42 5.68 6.40
N GLU A 40 16.20 6.43 7.18
CA GLU A 40 16.61 7.79 6.84
C GLU A 40 17.44 7.81 5.56
N THR A 41 18.38 6.86 5.41
CA THR A 41 19.16 6.68 4.17
C THR A 41 18.26 6.36 2.97
N VAL A 42 17.27 5.47 3.13
CA VAL A 42 16.31 5.14 2.06
C VAL A 42 15.46 6.36 1.70
N ASN A 43 14.93 7.08 2.70
CA ASN A 43 14.02 8.21 2.49
C ASN A 43 14.78 9.47 2.01
N THR A 44 16.08 9.60 2.24
CA THR A 44 16.90 10.69 1.68
C THR A 44 17.47 10.39 0.30
N SER A 45 17.42 9.12 -0.14
CA SER A 45 17.95 8.68 -1.43
C SER A 45 17.25 9.33 -2.64
N LYS A 46 17.93 9.35 -3.79
CA LYS A 46 17.37 9.81 -5.08
C LYS A 46 16.14 8.99 -5.53
N TRP A 47 15.99 7.76 -5.03
CA TRP A 47 14.89 6.86 -5.36
C TRP A 47 13.65 7.12 -4.50
N SER A 48 13.79 7.91 -3.43
CA SER A 48 12.67 8.29 -2.57
C SER A 48 11.73 9.30 -3.24
N THR A 49 12.11 9.85 -4.40
CA THR A 49 11.32 10.81 -5.17
C THR A 49 11.06 10.27 -6.57
N LEU A 50 9.80 10.31 -6.97
CA LEU A 50 9.33 9.92 -8.28
C LEU A 50 8.56 11.09 -8.89
N ALA A 51 9.00 11.56 -10.06
CA ALA A 51 8.45 12.75 -10.73
C ALA A 51 8.46 14.02 -9.84
N GLY A 52 9.47 14.17 -8.97
CA GLY A 52 9.58 15.31 -8.04
C GLY A 52 8.73 15.20 -6.77
N ILE A 53 7.94 14.13 -6.63
CA ILE A 53 7.06 13.88 -5.47
C ILE A 53 7.63 12.69 -4.67
N PRO A 54 7.57 12.72 -3.31
CA PRO A 54 7.98 11.56 -2.51
C PRO A 54 7.22 10.29 -2.91
N VAL A 55 7.92 9.18 -3.07
CA VAL A 55 7.31 7.86 -3.35
C VAL A 55 6.31 7.47 -2.25
N ALA A 56 6.57 7.90 -1.02
CA ALA A 56 5.63 7.73 0.10
C ALA A 56 4.26 8.40 -0.16
N ALA A 57 4.23 9.55 -0.83
CA ALA A 57 2.99 10.24 -1.16
C ALA A 57 2.20 9.51 -2.25
N TRP A 58 2.90 8.93 -3.23
CA TRP A 58 2.28 8.02 -4.21
C TRP A 58 1.66 6.79 -3.52
N GLY A 59 2.34 6.24 -2.51
CA GLY A 59 1.79 5.18 -1.67
C GLY A 59 0.52 5.60 -0.93
N VAL A 60 0.47 6.82 -0.37
CA VAL A 60 -0.73 7.37 0.27
C VAL A 60 -1.90 7.43 -0.70
N LEU A 61 -1.68 7.99 -1.90
CA LEU A 61 -2.72 8.08 -2.94
C LEU A 61 -3.24 6.68 -3.30
N PHE A 62 -2.34 5.73 -3.52
CA PHE A 62 -2.68 4.34 -3.79
C PHE A 62 -3.57 3.73 -2.70
N TYR A 63 -3.22 3.90 -1.43
CA TYR A 63 -4.00 3.33 -0.33
C TYR A 63 -5.34 4.03 -0.13
N ILE A 64 -5.42 5.35 -0.37
CA ILE A 64 -6.70 6.09 -0.36
C ILE A 64 -7.63 5.54 -1.45
N ASP A 65 -7.11 5.31 -2.65
CA ASP A 65 -7.90 4.76 -3.75
C ASP A 65 -8.41 3.34 -3.43
N VAL A 66 -7.56 2.47 -2.88
CA VAL A 66 -7.97 1.13 -2.42
C VAL A 66 -9.06 1.22 -1.35
N PHE A 67 -8.89 2.13 -0.38
CA PHE A 67 -9.89 2.36 0.68
C PHE A 67 -11.23 2.83 0.10
N ALA A 68 -11.22 3.80 -0.82
CA ALA A 68 -12.42 4.32 -1.46
C ALA A 68 -13.18 3.22 -2.23
N ILE A 69 -12.46 2.41 -3.03
CA ILE A 69 -13.06 1.31 -3.78
C ILE A 69 -13.62 0.24 -2.84
N ALA A 70 -12.89 -0.12 -1.79
CA ALA A 70 -13.36 -1.08 -0.79
C ALA A 70 -14.64 -0.59 -0.09
N MET A 71 -14.70 0.69 0.29
CA MET A 71 -15.87 1.32 0.90
C MET A 71 -17.07 1.35 -0.06
N VAL A 72 -16.89 1.75 -1.30
CA VAL A 72 -17.95 1.72 -2.33
C VAL A 72 -18.47 0.29 -2.53
N GLY A 73 -17.57 -0.70 -2.48
CA GLY A 73 -17.92 -2.11 -2.52
C GLY A 73 -18.70 -2.64 -1.31
N THR A 74 -18.75 -1.92 -0.19
CA THR A 74 -19.62 -2.31 0.94
C THR A 74 -21.07 -1.85 0.78
N SER A 75 -21.38 -1.04 -0.23
CA SER A 75 -22.77 -0.63 -0.50
C SER A 75 -23.59 -1.81 -1.02
N ALA A 76 -24.80 -2.02 -0.48
CA ALA A 76 -25.70 -3.12 -0.81
C ALA A 76 -26.02 -3.25 -2.32
N ARG A 77 -25.88 -2.18 -3.12
CA ARG A 77 -26.06 -2.22 -4.58
C ARG A 77 -24.87 -2.80 -5.34
N LEU A 78 -23.67 -2.71 -4.78
CA LEU A 78 -22.40 -3.07 -5.41
C LEU A 78 -21.71 -4.21 -4.67
N GLU A 79 -22.36 -4.72 -3.62
CA GLU A 79 -21.92 -5.85 -2.81
C GLU A 79 -21.88 -7.16 -3.59
N GLU A 80 -22.45 -7.28 -4.78
CA GLU A 80 -22.30 -8.47 -5.64
C GLU A 80 -21.46 -8.20 -6.90
N ASN A 81 -21.05 -6.94 -7.12
CA ASN A 81 -20.39 -6.57 -8.36
C ASN A 81 -18.95 -7.13 -8.43
N LEU A 82 -18.75 -8.05 -9.36
CA LEU A 82 -17.46 -8.69 -9.64
C LEU A 82 -16.41 -7.68 -10.12
N ALA A 83 -16.83 -6.62 -10.83
CA ALA A 83 -15.92 -5.60 -11.35
C ALA A 83 -15.12 -4.89 -10.25
N ILE A 84 -15.73 -4.68 -9.06
CA ILE A 84 -15.05 -4.08 -7.91
C ILE A 84 -13.96 -5.00 -7.38
N SER A 85 -14.25 -6.30 -7.26
CA SER A 85 -13.26 -7.27 -6.78
C SER A 85 -12.11 -7.44 -7.77
N ILE A 86 -12.38 -7.40 -9.07
CA ILE A 86 -11.35 -7.40 -10.11
C ILE A 86 -10.49 -6.13 -10.00
N ALA A 87 -11.10 -4.95 -9.84
CA ALA A 87 -10.38 -3.69 -9.68
C ALA A 87 -9.46 -3.70 -8.45
N LEU A 88 -9.95 -4.18 -7.30
CA LEU A 88 -9.15 -4.32 -6.08
C LEU A 88 -7.96 -5.27 -6.28
N VAL A 89 -8.17 -6.42 -6.94
CA VAL A 89 -7.07 -7.36 -7.24
C VAL A 89 -6.05 -6.74 -8.19
N ALA A 90 -6.49 -6.07 -9.26
CA ALA A 90 -5.60 -5.43 -10.23
C ALA A 90 -4.75 -4.35 -9.57
N GLN A 91 -5.37 -3.51 -8.74
CA GLN A 91 -4.68 -2.45 -8.01
C GLN A 91 -3.72 -3.01 -6.97
N ALA A 92 -4.14 -4.00 -6.19
CA ALA A 92 -3.27 -4.66 -5.23
C ALA A 92 -2.07 -5.36 -5.90
N ALA A 93 -2.28 -6.01 -7.05
CA ALA A 93 -1.22 -6.64 -7.82
C ALA A 93 -0.21 -5.60 -8.32
N PHE A 94 -0.69 -4.47 -8.85
CA PHE A 94 0.18 -3.35 -9.21
C PHE A 94 0.99 -2.83 -8.03
N GLY A 95 0.35 -2.64 -6.87
CA GLY A 95 1.03 -2.20 -5.65
C GLY A 95 2.07 -3.19 -5.12
N VAL A 96 1.84 -4.50 -5.25
CA VAL A 96 2.83 -5.54 -4.92
C VAL A 96 4.02 -5.49 -5.88
N ILE A 97 3.78 -5.37 -7.19
CA ILE A 97 4.86 -5.25 -8.19
C ILE A 97 5.71 -4.00 -7.92
N PHE A 98 5.05 -2.87 -7.65
CA PHE A 98 5.72 -1.62 -7.31
C PHE A 98 6.54 -1.75 -6.02
N SER A 99 5.98 -2.38 -4.98
CA SER A 99 6.69 -2.63 -3.73
C SER A 99 7.88 -3.57 -3.92
N ALA A 100 7.75 -4.61 -4.73
CA ALA A 100 8.86 -5.52 -5.06
C ALA A 100 9.99 -4.79 -5.80
N TRP A 101 9.65 -3.84 -6.68
CA TRP A 101 10.65 -3.01 -7.34
C TRP A 101 11.38 -2.09 -6.35
N LEU A 102 10.68 -1.48 -5.39
CA LEU A 102 11.31 -0.69 -4.35
C LEU A 102 12.20 -1.54 -3.45
N THR A 103 11.75 -2.73 -3.04
CA THR A 103 12.57 -3.67 -2.26
C THR A 103 13.83 -4.10 -3.02
N TYR A 104 13.75 -4.27 -4.35
CA TYR A 104 14.92 -4.50 -5.18
C TYR A 104 15.90 -3.31 -5.12
N LEU A 105 15.41 -2.07 -5.20
CA LEU A 105 16.27 -0.88 -5.06
C LEU A 105 16.90 -0.78 -3.67
N GLU A 106 16.16 -1.09 -2.61
CA GLU A 106 16.65 -1.11 -1.22
C GLU A 106 17.81 -2.09 -1.04
N LEU A 107 17.68 -3.30 -1.59
CA LEU A 107 18.65 -4.39 -1.39
C LEU A 107 19.86 -4.35 -2.32
N PHE A 108 19.71 -3.86 -3.55
CA PHE A 108 20.77 -3.96 -4.57
C PHE A 108 21.36 -2.62 -4.99
N VAL A 109 20.70 -1.49 -4.67
CA VAL A 109 21.14 -0.16 -5.11
C VAL A 109 21.47 0.75 -3.93
N ILE A 110 20.63 0.73 -2.89
CA ILE A 110 20.81 1.57 -1.70
C ILE A 110 21.61 0.83 -0.62
N ASP A 111 21.62 -0.51 -0.65
CA ASP A 111 22.18 -1.38 0.39
C ASP A 111 21.65 -1.03 1.80
N ALA A 112 20.39 -0.61 1.88
CA ALA A 112 19.72 -0.19 3.10
C ALA A 112 18.27 -0.64 3.12
N ILE A 113 17.84 -1.21 4.26
CA ILE A 113 16.47 -1.69 4.46
C ILE A 113 15.69 -0.66 5.26
N CYS A 114 14.45 -0.37 4.82
CA CYS A 114 13.50 0.46 5.55
C CYS A 114 12.35 -0.39 6.09
N ILE A 115 12.22 -0.49 7.42
CA ILE A 115 11.16 -1.29 8.06
C ILE A 115 9.75 -0.82 7.68
N TRP A 116 9.58 0.48 7.46
CA TRP A 116 8.29 1.06 7.04
C TRP A 116 7.94 0.69 5.59
N CYS A 117 8.92 0.67 4.69
CA CYS A 117 8.72 0.23 3.31
C CYS A 117 8.37 -1.26 3.25
N VAL A 118 9.10 -2.09 4.01
CA VAL A 118 8.79 -3.52 4.14
C VAL A 118 7.41 -3.73 4.77
N GLY A 119 7.07 -2.96 5.80
CA GLY A 119 5.73 -2.98 6.40
C GLY A 119 4.64 -2.64 5.38
N SER A 120 4.83 -1.61 4.56
CA SER A 120 3.93 -1.27 3.46
C SER A 120 3.83 -2.41 2.42
N ALA A 121 4.96 -3.03 2.05
CA ALA A 121 4.98 -4.18 1.15
C ALA A 121 4.15 -5.36 1.70
N LEU A 122 4.22 -5.62 3.01
CA LEU A 122 3.39 -6.63 3.67
C LEU A 122 1.90 -6.25 3.68
N ILE A 123 1.58 -4.98 3.93
CA ILE A 123 0.19 -4.48 3.91
C ILE A 123 -0.43 -4.68 2.52
N VAL A 124 0.23 -4.25 1.46
CA VAL A 124 -0.32 -4.40 0.10
C VAL A 124 -0.40 -5.87 -0.34
N THR A 125 0.53 -6.71 0.11
CA THR A 125 0.48 -8.16 -0.13
C THR A 125 -0.72 -8.79 0.60
N ALA A 126 -0.99 -8.40 1.84
CA ALA A 126 -2.17 -8.84 2.58
C ALA A 126 -3.47 -8.38 1.90
N ILE A 127 -3.51 -7.13 1.42
CA ILE A 127 -4.64 -6.61 0.64
C ILE A 127 -4.86 -7.46 -0.63
N LEU A 128 -3.80 -7.83 -1.34
CA LEU A 128 -3.91 -8.68 -2.54
C LEU A 128 -4.51 -10.04 -2.19
N ILE A 129 -4.02 -10.71 -1.14
CA ILE A 129 -4.54 -12.01 -0.71
C ILE A 129 -6.03 -11.91 -0.38
N VAL A 130 -6.43 -10.93 0.44
CA VAL A 130 -7.83 -10.76 0.83
C VAL A 130 -8.71 -10.40 -0.37
N SER A 131 -8.21 -9.58 -1.31
CA SER A 131 -8.93 -9.23 -2.54
C SER A 131 -9.14 -10.44 -3.45
N VAL A 132 -8.14 -11.32 -3.57
CA VAL A 132 -8.26 -12.57 -4.35
C VAL A 132 -9.27 -13.51 -3.70
N LEU A 133 -9.30 -13.61 -2.37
CA LEU A 133 -10.28 -14.40 -1.64
C LEU A 133 -11.71 -13.86 -1.81
N ASP A 134 -11.89 -12.53 -1.78
CA ASP A 134 -13.17 -11.88 -2.08
C ASP A 134 -13.62 -12.17 -3.52
N LEU A 135 -12.71 -12.07 -4.49
CA LEU A 135 -13.00 -12.37 -5.88
C LEU A 135 -13.45 -13.83 -6.09
N ARG A 136 -12.73 -14.80 -5.50
CA ARG A 136 -13.04 -16.23 -5.63
C ARG A 136 -14.42 -16.59 -5.06
N GLU A 137 -14.77 -16.03 -3.90
CA GLU A 137 -16.07 -16.27 -3.28
C GLU A 137 -17.23 -15.71 -4.11
N ARG A 138 -17.00 -14.57 -4.76
CA ARG A 138 -17.98 -13.93 -5.66
C ARG A 138 -18.14 -14.67 -6.98
N GLN A 139 -17.04 -15.19 -7.54
CA GLN A 139 -17.09 -16.05 -8.72
C GLN A 139 -17.79 -17.38 -8.46
N ALA A 140 -17.74 -17.90 -7.22
CA ALA A 140 -18.44 -19.13 -6.86
C ALA A 140 -19.95 -18.93 -6.64
N SER A 141 -20.39 -17.68 -6.44
CA SER A 141 -21.78 -17.33 -6.12
C SER A 141 -22.60 -16.83 -7.33
N GLY A 142 -21.95 -16.54 -8.46
CA GLY A 142 -22.58 -16.07 -9.70
C GLY A 142 -22.51 -17.11 -10.81
#